data_AF-A0A7X6A7K4-F1
#
_entry.id   AF-A0A7X6A7K4-F1
#
_cell.length_a   1.000
_cell.length_b   1.000
_cell.length_c   1.000
_cell.angle_alpha   90.00
_cell.angle_beta   90.00
_cell.angle_gamma   90.00
#
_symmetry.space_group_name_H-M   'P 1'
#
loop_
_entity.id
_entity.type
_entity.pdbx_description
1 polymer ?
#
loop_
_entity_poly.entity_id
_entity_poly.type
_entity_poly.pdbx_seq_one_letter_code
_entity_poly.pdbx_strand_id
1 'polypeptide(L)'
;AIDELVANINLDMVLMLHPLNDVVAFGAEHSSLERSVASAVKELGIRVSPDPLPELVLFIRSDQYPFVKKGIPSVFLFSGFDAGEIDGLEQFNQWMRNVYHTPADDMEQRFDFEAGADFARVNLLVVTGVANAEERPRWNAGDFFGERFGRN
;
A
#
# COMPACT_ATOMS: atom_id res chain seq x y z
N ALA A 1 -16.88 -5.41 -18.06
CA ALA A 1 -16.62 -5.89 -16.70
C ALA A 1 -15.14 -5.78 -16.34
N ILE A 2 -14.25 -6.71 -16.73
CA ILE A 2 -12.84 -6.63 -16.31
C ILE A 2 -12.04 -5.54 -17.05
N ASP A 3 -12.38 -5.25 -18.30
CA ASP A 3 -11.73 -4.20 -19.12
C ASP A 3 -12.12 -2.77 -18.71
N GLU A 4 -13.09 -2.66 -17.79
CA GLU A 4 -13.52 -1.39 -17.19
C GLU A 4 -12.80 -1.11 -15.86
N LEU A 5 -12.09 -2.09 -15.31
CA LEU A 5 -11.27 -1.90 -14.12
C LEU A 5 -9.96 -1.22 -14.53
N VAL A 6 -9.73 -0.02 -13.99
CA VAL A 6 -8.56 0.80 -14.36
C VAL A 6 -7.39 0.67 -13.39
N ALA A 7 -7.66 0.28 -12.14
CA ALA A 7 -6.66 0.01 -11.13
C ALA A 7 -7.23 -0.84 -9.98
N ASN A 8 -6.35 -1.43 -9.18
CA ASN A 8 -6.66 -1.99 -7.87
C ASN A 8 -5.82 -1.26 -6.80
N ILE A 9 -6.49 -0.75 -5.77
CA ILE A 9 -5.86 -0.18 -4.58
C ILE A 9 -6.16 -1.15 -3.43
N ASN A 10 -5.18 -1.95 -3.05
CA ASN A 10 -5.34 -2.96 -2.01
C ASN A 10 -5.02 -2.38 -0.63
N LEU A 11 -5.87 -2.73 0.33
CA LEU A 11 -5.73 -2.40 1.74
C LEU A 11 -5.87 -3.71 2.52
N ASP A 12 -4.79 -4.09 3.21
CA ASP A 12 -4.68 -5.31 4.00
C ASP A 12 -3.73 -5.03 5.17
N MET A 13 -4.03 -5.58 6.35
CA MET A 13 -3.27 -5.38 7.59
C MET A 13 -2.99 -3.90 7.91
N VAL A 14 -4.04 -3.12 8.21
CA VAL A 14 -3.88 -1.72 8.64
C VAL A 14 -3.18 -1.66 9.99
N LEU A 15 -1.87 -1.42 9.99
CA LEU A 15 -1.10 -1.30 11.21
C LEU A 15 -1.30 0.08 11.85
N MET A 16 -1.69 0.06 13.12
CA MET A 16 -1.93 1.21 13.97
C MET A 16 -0.99 1.17 15.19
N LEU A 17 0.28 0.82 14.96
CA LEU A 17 1.25 0.54 16.03
C LEU A 17 1.94 1.80 16.57
N HIS A 18 1.99 2.86 15.76
CA HIS A 18 2.62 4.14 16.02
C HIS A 18 2.00 5.23 15.12
N PRO A 19 2.25 6.52 15.37
CA PRO A 19 1.83 7.60 14.48
C PRO A 19 2.29 7.36 13.04
N LEU A 20 1.44 7.71 12.06
CA LEU A 20 1.72 7.47 10.64
C LEU A 20 2.59 8.59 10.06
N ASN A 21 3.90 8.34 9.93
CA ASN A 21 4.84 9.30 9.31
C ASN A 21 5.15 8.96 7.84
N ASP A 22 4.95 7.71 7.46
CA ASP A 22 5.20 7.20 6.12
C ASP A 22 4.24 6.06 5.75
N VAL A 23 4.21 5.74 4.46
CA VAL A 23 3.58 4.53 3.91
C VAL A 23 4.57 3.80 3.03
N VAL A 24 4.41 2.49 2.93
CA VAL A 24 5.02 1.68 1.86
C VAL A 24 3.94 1.40 0.83
N ALA A 25 4.23 1.68 -0.44
CA ALA A 25 3.30 1.53 -1.54
C ALA A 25 3.77 0.43 -2.50
N PHE A 26 3.65 -0.81 -2.04
CA PHE A 26 4.16 -1.98 -2.77
C PHE A 26 3.58 -2.03 -4.19
N GLY A 27 4.48 -2.07 -5.17
CA GLY A 27 4.18 -2.17 -6.59
C GLY A 27 3.69 -0.89 -7.26
N ALA A 28 3.61 0.23 -6.52
CA ALA A 28 3.29 1.52 -7.11
C ALA A 28 4.29 1.90 -8.22
N GLU A 29 5.57 1.57 -8.02
CA GLU A 29 6.71 1.81 -8.91
C GLU A 29 6.60 1.12 -10.28
N HIS A 30 5.71 0.13 -10.42
CA HIS A 30 5.47 -0.57 -11.68
C HIS A 30 4.53 0.20 -12.63
N SER A 31 3.88 1.26 -12.14
CA SER A 31 2.84 1.96 -12.91
C SER A 31 2.79 3.45 -12.61
N SER A 32 1.92 4.17 -13.33
CA SER A 32 1.64 5.56 -13.04
C SER A 32 0.92 5.79 -11.69
N LEU A 33 0.53 4.73 -10.97
CA LEU A 33 -0.07 4.83 -9.63
C LEU A 33 0.91 5.45 -8.61
N GLU A 34 2.22 5.30 -8.80
CA GLU A 34 3.23 5.98 -7.97
C GLU A 34 2.93 7.48 -7.81
N ARG A 35 2.54 8.17 -8.89
CA ARG A 35 2.18 9.60 -8.84
C ARG A 35 0.93 9.87 -8.01
N SER A 36 -0.05 8.97 -8.07
CA SER A 36 -1.29 9.11 -7.31
C SER A 36 -1.03 8.95 -5.82
N VAL A 37 -0.20 7.96 -5.45
CA VAL A 37 0.25 7.76 -4.07
C VAL A 37 1.07 8.95 -3.58
N ALA A 38 2.06 9.40 -4.36
CA ALA A 38 2.93 10.51 -3.98
C ALA A 38 2.14 11.81 -3.74
N SER A 39 1.13 12.10 -4.57
CA SER A 39 0.24 13.24 -4.35
C SER A 39 -0.58 13.10 -3.07
N ALA A 40 -1.17 11.93 -2.82
CA ALA A 40 -2.01 11.68 -1.65
C ALA A 40 -1.25 11.83 -0.33
N VAL A 41 -0.06 11.24 -0.22
CA VAL A 41 0.73 11.33 1.03
C VAL A 41 1.24 12.75 1.26
N LYS A 42 1.60 13.48 0.19
CA LYS A 42 2.05 14.87 0.27
C LYS A 42 0.96 15.79 0.84
N GLU A 43 -0.30 15.57 0.50
CA GLU A 43 -1.43 16.33 1.03
C GLU A 43 -1.56 16.22 2.55
N LEU A 44 -1.17 15.07 3.11
CA LEU A 44 -1.20 14.79 4.54
C LEU A 44 0.14 15.07 5.24
N GLY A 45 1.16 15.55 4.52
CA GLY A 45 2.51 15.75 5.09
C GLY A 45 3.25 14.44 5.42
N ILE A 46 2.81 13.32 4.85
CA ILE A 46 3.38 11.98 4.99
C ILE A 46 4.28 11.70 3.78
N ARG A 47 5.24 10.78 3.92
CA ARG A 47 6.11 10.34 2.80
C ARG A 47 5.84 8.92 2.35
N VAL A 48 6.28 8.58 1.14
CA VAL A 48 6.43 7.18 0.72
C VAL A 48 7.84 6.73 1.08
N SER A 49 7.97 5.61 1.79
CA SER A 49 9.23 4.96 2.08
C SER A 49 9.48 3.77 1.16
N PRO A 50 10.74 3.41 0.89
CA PRO A 50 11.05 2.19 0.15
C PRO A 50 10.61 0.95 0.95
N ASP A 51 10.41 -0.17 0.24
CA ASP A 51 10.19 -1.47 0.86
C ASP A 51 11.40 -1.85 1.75
N PRO A 52 11.22 -2.01 3.07
CA PRO A 52 12.31 -2.40 3.96
C PRO A 52 12.61 -3.90 3.94
N LEU A 53 11.74 -4.72 3.34
CA LEU A 53 11.83 -6.18 3.30
C LEU A 53 11.65 -6.73 1.86
N PRO A 54 12.46 -6.27 0.88
CA PRO A 54 12.29 -6.60 -0.53
C PRO A 54 12.43 -8.09 -0.83
N GLU A 55 13.18 -8.83 -0.01
CA GLU A 55 13.33 -10.29 -0.13
C GLU A 55 12.03 -11.07 0.11
N LEU A 56 11.04 -10.45 0.78
CA LEU A 56 9.74 -11.08 1.03
C LEU A 56 8.79 -10.97 -0.16
N VAL A 57 9.08 -10.08 -1.11
CA VAL A 57 8.31 -9.85 -2.34
C VAL A 57 6.81 -9.67 -2.04
N LEU A 58 6.50 -8.81 -1.05
CA LEU A 58 5.14 -8.68 -0.50
C LEU A 58 4.10 -8.29 -1.55
N PHE A 59 4.50 -7.55 -2.59
CA PHE A 59 3.59 -7.12 -3.66
C PHE A 59 2.85 -8.27 -4.37
N ILE A 60 3.36 -9.50 -4.38
CA ILE A 60 2.69 -10.63 -5.03
C ILE A 60 1.98 -11.59 -4.05
N ARG A 61 1.86 -11.20 -2.77
CA ARG A 61 1.42 -12.09 -1.68
C ARG A 61 0.05 -11.74 -1.07
N SER A 62 -0.64 -10.73 -1.59
CA SER A 62 -2.00 -10.35 -1.17
C SER A 62 -2.93 -10.19 -2.40
N ASP A 63 -4.14 -9.68 -2.19
CA ASP A 63 -5.28 -9.74 -3.12
C ASP A 63 -5.14 -8.91 -4.40
N GLN A 64 -4.18 -7.98 -4.45
CA GLN A 64 -3.82 -7.25 -5.67
C GLN A 64 -3.27 -8.16 -6.77
N TYR A 65 -2.57 -9.24 -6.42
CA TYR A 65 -1.82 -10.01 -7.41
C TYR A 65 -2.71 -10.71 -8.47
N PRO A 66 -3.88 -11.27 -8.12
CA PRO A 66 -4.88 -11.65 -9.10
C PRO A 66 -5.26 -10.57 -10.12
N PHE A 67 -5.35 -9.30 -9.72
CA PHE A 67 -5.63 -8.16 -10.63
C PHE A 67 -4.42 -7.86 -11.53
N VAL A 68 -3.21 -7.88 -10.97
CA VAL A 68 -1.95 -7.77 -11.73
C VAL A 68 -1.87 -8.84 -12.83
N LYS A 69 -2.19 -10.11 -12.52
CA LYS A 69 -2.23 -11.20 -13.50
C LYS A 69 -3.29 -11.01 -14.60
N LYS A 70 -4.24 -10.10 -14.38
CA LYS A 70 -5.24 -9.68 -15.37
C LYS A 70 -4.86 -8.38 -16.06
N GLY A 71 -3.66 -7.85 -15.84
CA GLY A 71 -3.14 -6.66 -16.51
C GLY A 71 -3.59 -5.34 -15.89
N ILE A 72 -4.22 -5.37 -14.71
CA ILE A 72 -4.73 -4.18 -14.03
C ILE A 72 -3.61 -3.61 -13.16
N PRO A 73 -3.17 -2.35 -13.38
CA PRO A 73 -2.22 -1.68 -12.49
C PRO A 73 -2.71 -1.74 -11.05
N SER A 74 -1.85 -2.16 -10.14
CA SER A 74 -2.25 -2.38 -8.76
C SER A 74 -1.20 -1.84 -7.79
N VAL A 75 -1.65 -1.35 -6.64
CA VAL A 75 -0.80 -0.96 -5.52
C VAL A 75 -1.33 -1.60 -4.25
N PHE A 76 -0.44 -2.11 -3.41
CA PHE A 76 -0.76 -2.52 -2.05
C PHE A 76 -0.18 -1.49 -1.09
N LEU A 77 -1.08 -0.70 -0.48
CA LEU A 77 -0.70 0.30 0.51
C LEU A 77 -0.57 -0.38 1.88
N PHE A 78 0.49 -0.02 2.58
CA PHE A 78 0.80 -0.53 3.92
C PHE A 78 1.29 0.63 4.78
N SER A 79 0.93 0.64 6.07
CA SER A 79 1.48 1.60 7.01
C SER A 79 3.00 1.46 7.02
N GLY A 80 3.73 2.57 6.91
CA GLY A 80 5.18 2.52 6.92
C GLY A 80 5.74 2.21 8.31
N PHE A 81 7.07 2.23 8.39
CA PHE A 81 7.81 1.81 9.57
C PHE A 81 8.55 2.98 10.25
N ASP A 82 8.35 4.20 9.77
CA ASP A 82 8.86 5.38 10.47
C ASP A 82 7.98 5.70 11.67
N ALA A 83 8.48 5.32 12.83
CA ALA A 83 7.87 5.60 14.12
C ALA A 83 8.57 6.75 14.88
N GLY A 84 9.43 7.53 14.21
CA GLY A 84 10.18 8.63 14.81
C GLY A 84 11.29 8.14 15.73
N GLU A 85 11.05 8.13 17.04
CA GLU A 85 12.07 7.81 18.05
C GLU A 85 12.28 6.32 18.28
N ILE A 86 11.28 5.49 17.93
CA ILE A 86 11.35 4.03 18.09
C ILE A 86 11.65 3.35 16.75
N ASP A 87 12.20 2.14 16.82
CA ASP A 87 12.37 1.28 15.66
C ASP A 87 11.02 0.63 15.28
N GLY A 88 10.33 1.23 14.30
CA GLY A 88 9.03 0.74 13.84
C GLY A 88 9.11 -0.63 13.15
N LEU A 89 10.24 -0.98 12.53
CA LEU A 89 10.43 -2.30 11.93
C LEU A 89 10.57 -3.38 13.00
N GLU A 90 11.32 -3.11 14.08
CA GLU A 90 11.39 -4.04 15.21
C GLU A 90 10.04 -4.15 15.93
N GLN A 91 9.31 -3.04 16.12
CA GLN A 91 7.95 -3.07 16.68
C GLN A 91 7.01 -3.94 15.83
N PHE A 92 7.03 -3.77 14.51
CA PHE A 92 6.28 -4.61 13.58
C PHE A 92 6.68 -6.08 13.70
N ASN A 93 7.99 -6.39 13.73
CA ASN A 93 8.47 -7.77 13.86
C ASN A 93 8.01 -8.42 15.17
N GLN A 94 7.97 -7.67 16.27
CA GLN A 94 7.44 -8.17 17.54
C GLN A 94 5.94 -8.43 17.47
N TRP A 95 5.18 -7.54 16.83
CA TRP A 95 3.74 -7.73 16.62
C TRP A 95 3.46 -8.95 15.72
N MET A 96 4.19 -9.09 14.60
CA MET A 96 4.09 -10.24 13.70
C MET A 96 4.37 -11.58 14.38
N ARG A 97 5.30 -11.62 15.35
CA ARG A 97 5.67 -12.85 16.07
C ARG A 97 4.65 -13.25 17.12
N ASN A 98 4.05 -12.28 17.80
CA ASN A 98 3.30 -12.52 19.03
C ASN A 98 1.79 -12.33 18.89
N VAL A 99 1.34 -11.58 17.88
CA VAL A 99 -0.04 -11.11 17.77
C VAL A 99 -0.69 -11.58 16.47
N TYR A 100 -0.07 -11.27 15.33
CA TYR A 100 -0.62 -11.61 14.01
C TYR A 100 -1.02 -13.09 13.88
N HIS A 101 -2.23 -13.35 13.36
CA HIS A 101 -2.78 -14.70 13.21
C HIS A 101 -2.88 -15.51 14.53
N THR A 102 -3.04 -14.83 15.66
CA THR A 102 -3.29 -15.46 16.96
C THR A 102 -4.54 -14.87 17.61
N PRO A 103 -5.10 -15.50 18.67
CA PRO A 103 -6.19 -14.90 19.44
C PRO A 103 -5.85 -13.54 20.09
N ALA A 104 -4.57 -13.20 20.22
CA ALA A 104 -4.14 -11.89 20.71
C ALA A 104 -4.35 -10.78 19.68
N ASP A 105 -4.68 -11.12 18.42
CA ASP A 105 -5.07 -10.16 17.40
C ASP A 105 -6.51 -9.68 17.62
N ASP A 106 -6.75 -9.06 18.78
CA ASP A 106 -8.05 -8.57 19.21
C ASP A 106 -8.02 -7.07 19.58
N MET A 107 -9.13 -6.57 20.15
CA MET A 107 -9.27 -5.15 20.51
C MET A 107 -8.55 -4.76 21.81
N GLU A 108 -7.96 -5.70 22.55
CA GLU A 108 -7.19 -5.41 23.78
C GLU A 108 -5.78 -4.89 23.47
N GLN A 109 -5.34 -5.02 22.22
CA GLN A 109 -4.12 -4.42 21.73
C GLN A 109 -4.16 -2.88 21.83
N ARG A 110 -2.98 -2.27 21.86
CA ARG A 110 -2.86 -0.82 21.72
C ARG A 110 -2.99 -0.44 20.25
N PHE A 111 -4.00 0.39 19.95
CA PHE A 111 -4.17 1.01 18.64
C PHE A 111 -3.92 2.51 18.72
N ASP A 112 -3.14 3.02 17.78
CA ASP A 112 -3.13 4.43 17.41
C ASP A 112 -4.23 4.68 16.37
N PHE A 113 -5.41 5.04 16.86
CA PHE A 113 -6.57 5.28 16.00
C PHE A 113 -6.41 6.49 15.08
N GLU A 114 -5.57 7.47 15.44
CA GLU A 114 -5.27 8.59 14.55
C GLU A 114 -4.41 8.12 13.37
N ALA A 115 -3.42 7.25 13.62
CA ALA A 115 -2.67 6.61 12.53
C ALA A 115 -3.59 5.80 11.59
N GLY A 116 -4.55 5.08 12.15
CA GLY A 116 -5.57 4.37 11.35
C GLY A 116 -6.44 5.32 10.53
N ALA A 117 -6.85 6.45 11.10
CA ALA A 117 -7.62 7.48 10.40
C ALA A 117 -6.80 8.14 9.28
N ASP A 118 -5.54 8.46 9.52
CA ASP A 118 -4.64 9.02 8.50
C ASP A 118 -4.36 8.02 7.37
N PHE A 119 -4.17 6.74 7.70
CA PHE A 119 -3.99 5.70 6.68
C PHE A 119 -5.25 5.54 5.81
N ALA A 120 -6.43 5.59 6.42
CA ALA A 120 -7.70 5.61 5.69
C ALA A 120 -7.83 6.85 4.79
N ARG A 121 -7.38 8.04 5.26
CA ARG A 121 -7.34 9.27 4.45
C ARG A 121 -6.39 9.13 3.26
N VAL A 122 -5.18 8.55 3.43
CA VAL A 122 -4.26 8.26 2.32
C VAL A 122 -4.96 7.39 1.27
N ASN A 123 -5.57 6.28 1.69
CA ASN A 123 -6.28 5.37 0.78
C ASN A 123 -7.40 6.09 0.02
N LEU A 124 -8.20 6.89 0.72
CA LEU A 124 -9.26 7.69 0.11
C LEU A 124 -8.73 8.68 -0.93
N LEU A 125 -7.64 9.40 -0.61
CA LEU A 125 -7.01 10.35 -1.53
C LEU A 125 -6.43 9.65 -2.77
N VAL A 126 -5.82 8.48 -2.61
CA VAL A 126 -5.34 7.67 -3.75
C VAL A 126 -6.50 7.23 -4.63
N VAL A 127 -7.55 6.64 -4.03
CA VAL A 127 -8.72 6.15 -4.78
C VAL A 127 -9.42 7.30 -5.50
N THR A 128 -9.65 8.42 -4.81
CA THR A 128 -10.33 9.59 -5.41
C THR A 128 -9.47 10.27 -6.46
N GLY A 129 -8.16 10.35 -6.26
CA GLY A 129 -7.21 10.87 -7.25
C GLY A 129 -7.22 10.02 -8.54
N VAL A 130 -7.19 8.69 -8.41
CA VAL A 130 -7.28 7.78 -9.55
C VAL A 130 -8.64 7.83 -10.22
N ALA A 131 -9.73 7.84 -9.45
CA ALA A 131 -11.10 7.81 -9.98
C ALA A 131 -11.48 9.09 -10.74
N ASN A 132 -10.92 10.24 -10.35
CA ASN A 132 -11.19 11.54 -10.97
C ASN A 132 -10.11 11.97 -11.98
N ALA A 133 -9.09 11.15 -12.22
CA ALA A 133 -8.06 11.46 -13.21
C ALA A 133 -8.61 11.37 -14.64
N GLU A 134 -8.15 12.27 -15.52
CA GLU A 134 -8.48 12.23 -16.95
C GLU A 134 -7.86 11.00 -17.64
N GLU A 135 -6.62 10.66 -17.27
CA GLU A 135 -5.90 9.50 -17.79
C GLU A 135 -6.07 8.28 -16.89
N ARG A 136 -6.34 7.12 -17.50
CA ARG A 136 -6.30 5.83 -16.80
C ARG A 136 -4.87 5.51 -16.34
N PRO A 137 -4.70 4.86 -15.18
CA PRO A 137 -3.42 4.30 -14.78
C PRO A 137 -2.87 3.33 -15.82
N ARG A 138 -1.55 3.32 -16.00
CA ARG A 138 -0.84 2.49 -16.97
C ARG A 138 0.44 1.95 -16.37
N TRP A 139 0.84 0.75 -16.82
CA TRP A 139 2.17 0.21 -16.54
C TRP A 139 3.25 1.14 -17.07
N ASN A 140 4.40 1.16 -16.39
CA ASN A 140 5.58 1.87 -16.86
C ASN A 140 6.16 1.16 -18.09
N ALA A 141 6.78 1.91 -18.98
CA ALA A 141 7.39 1.34 -20.19
C ALA A 141 8.54 0.41 -19.81
N GLY A 142 8.53 -0.83 -20.31
CA GLY A 142 9.53 -1.86 -19.99
C GLY A 142 9.37 -2.49 -18.61
N ASP A 143 8.25 -2.24 -17.92
CA ASP A 143 7.98 -2.90 -16.63
C ASP A 143 7.65 -4.38 -16.82
N PHE A 144 8.19 -5.24 -15.93
CA PHE A 144 8.00 -6.69 -16.01
C PHE A 144 6.51 -7.10 -15.97
N PHE A 145 5.70 -6.51 -15.09
CA PHE A 145 4.28 -6.86 -14.99
C PHE A 145 3.50 -6.33 -16.20
N GLY A 146 3.87 -5.14 -16.67
CA GLY A 146 3.36 -4.56 -17.91
C GLY A 146 3.63 -5.44 -19.13
N GLU A 147 4.86 -5.91 -19.33
CA GLU A 147 5.22 -6.79 -20.45
C GLU A 147 4.57 -8.18 -20.32
N ARG A 148 4.45 -8.70 -19.09
CA ARG A 148 4.00 -10.06 -18.85
C ARG A 148 2.48 -10.22 -18.84
N PHE A 149 1.76 -9.21 -18.36
CA PHE A 149 0.31 -9.26 -18.13
C PHE A 149 -0.45 -8.06 -18.69
N GLY A 150 0.24 -6.98 -19.04
CA GLY A 150 -0.38 -5.80 -19.65
C GLY A 150 -1.16 -6.17 -20.91
N ARG A 151 -2.25 -5.45 -21.12
CA ARG A 151 -3.11 -5.60 -22.29
C ARG A 151 -2.82 -4.44 -23.22
N ASN A 152 -2.66 -4.73 -24.51
CA ASN A 152 -2.55 -3.72 -25.58
C ASN A 152 -3.85 -2.94 -25.75
#